data_AF-A0A6A4QSQ7-F1
#
_entry.id   AF-A0A6A4QSQ7-F1
#
_cell.length_a   1.000
_cell.length_b   1.000
_cell.length_c   1.000
_cell.angle_alpha   90.00
_cell.angle_beta   90.00
_cell.angle_gamma   90.00
#
_symmetry.space_group_name_H-M   'P 1'
#
loop_
_entity.id
_entity.type
_entity.pdbx_description
1 polymer ?
#
loop_
_entity_poly.entity_id
_entity_poly.type
_entity_poly.pdbx_seq_one_letter_code
_entity_poly.pdbx_strand_id
1 'polypeptide(L)'
;MRRLKGDSVAIFSEGIGLILYRWSALRTAVENEWGGRDSNLKAHQLATDLLSWFTHSKEPLYIDDLENMLEEAMLSLNVEVEDGSVEEVAENLMVMHEEFLDGNFRSLSTLREANLKQAAHPHVAQIVNDDEDSDEENGGDDGSLIGGDNSSNMNVDIPKYESNVNPANRQVSGPPPTVAMEEDDGWTAVSNRRNKGRKN
;
A
#
# COMPACT_ATOMS: atom_id res chain seq x y z
N MET A 1 27.51 -16.90 7.40
CA MET A 1 26.27 -16.18 7.04
C MET A 1 25.93 -15.23 8.17
N ARG A 2 26.04 -13.92 7.93
CA ARG A 2 25.52 -12.91 8.86
C ARG A 2 24.00 -12.97 8.76
N ARG A 3 23.29 -12.87 9.88
CA ARG A 3 21.82 -12.87 9.94
C ARG A 3 21.38 -11.70 10.80
N LEU A 4 20.27 -11.08 10.45
CA LEU A 4 19.61 -10.10 11.29
C LEU A 4 19.25 -10.74 12.65
N LYS A 5 19.61 -10.10 13.75
CA LYS A 5 19.21 -10.49 15.10
C LYS A 5 17.81 -9.92 15.41
N GLY A 6 17.06 -10.55 16.31
CA GLY A 6 15.61 -10.32 16.50
C GLY A 6 15.13 -8.86 16.45
N ASP A 7 15.78 -7.95 17.18
CA ASP A 7 15.39 -6.53 17.18
C ASP A 7 15.64 -5.85 15.83
N SER A 8 16.70 -6.24 15.12
CA SER A 8 17.02 -5.75 13.78
C SER A 8 16.00 -6.21 12.73
N VAL A 9 15.35 -7.36 12.92
CA VAL A 9 14.31 -7.86 12.00
C VAL A 9 13.07 -6.98 12.02
N ALA A 10 12.62 -6.57 13.22
CA ALA A 10 11.48 -5.67 13.36
C ALA A 10 11.76 -4.30 12.73
N ILE A 11 12.95 -3.75 13.00
CA ILE A 11 13.40 -2.48 12.43
C ILE A 11 13.55 -2.60 10.90
N PHE A 12 14.00 -3.74 10.38
CA PHE A 12 14.13 -3.97 8.95
C PHE A 12 12.77 -4.08 8.26
N SER A 13 11.80 -4.74 8.89
CA SER A 13 10.42 -4.81 8.39
C SER A 13 9.78 -3.42 8.25
N GLU A 14 10.08 -2.51 9.19
CA GLU A 14 9.65 -1.12 9.10
C GLU A 14 10.34 -0.43 7.92
N GLY A 15 11.64 -0.65 7.73
CA GLY A 15 12.40 -0.12 6.59
C GLY A 15 11.85 -0.56 5.24
N ILE A 16 11.52 -1.84 5.09
CA ILE A 16 10.84 -2.38 3.89
C ILE A 16 9.54 -1.62 3.65
N GLY A 17 8.69 -1.50 4.68
CA GLY A 17 7.42 -0.78 4.57
C GLY A 17 7.60 0.68 4.14
N LEU A 18 8.62 1.37 4.66
CA LEU A 18 8.93 2.75 4.29
C LEU A 18 9.43 2.88 2.84
N ILE A 19 10.24 1.95 2.34
CA ILE A 19 10.69 1.93 0.94
C ILE A 19 9.48 1.70 0.03
N LEU A 20 8.68 0.66 0.30
CA LEU A 20 7.49 0.34 -0.49
C LEU A 20 6.47 1.50 -0.49
N TYR A 21 6.30 2.18 0.65
CA TYR A 21 5.44 3.35 0.70
C TYR A 21 5.92 4.47 -0.23
N ARG A 22 7.24 4.67 -0.38
CA ARG A 22 7.82 5.70 -1.26
C ARG A 22 7.73 5.34 -2.73
N TRP A 23 7.58 4.06 -3.07
CA TRP A 23 7.48 3.61 -4.44
C TRP A 23 6.17 4.09 -5.08
N SER A 24 6.28 5.11 -5.92
CA SER A 24 5.14 5.81 -6.54
C SER A 24 4.23 4.84 -7.30
N ALA A 25 4.82 3.96 -8.10
CA ALA A 25 4.07 3.01 -8.92
C ALA A 25 3.20 2.07 -8.05
N LEU A 26 3.77 1.50 -6.99
CA LEU A 26 3.04 0.65 -6.04
C LEU A 26 1.92 1.44 -5.34
N ARG A 27 2.21 2.67 -4.92
CA ARG A 27 1.22 3.52 -4.24
C ARG A 27 0.04 3.85 -5.15
N THR A 28 0.33 4.31 -6.37
CA THR A 28 -0.70 4.60 -7.38
C THR A 28 -1.52 3.36 -7.69
N ALA A 29 -0.90 2.18 -7.80
CA ALA A 29 -1.60 0.93 -8.03
C ALA A 29 -2.58 0.57 -6.89
N VAL A 30 -2.16 0.78 -5.64
CA VAL A 30 -2.99 0.51 -4.46
C VAL A 30 -4.12 1.54 -4.32
N GLU A 31 -3.83 2.82 -4.50
CA GLU A 31 -4.82 3.91 -4.40
C GLU A 31 -5.91 3.82 -5.46
N ASN A 32 -5.56 3.37 -6.67
CA ASN A 32 -6.50 3.19 -7.77
C ASN A 32 -7.10 1.77 -7.84
N GLU A 33 -6.81 0.92 -6.86
CA GLU A 33 -7.31 -0.47 -6.81
C GLU A 33 -7.02 -1.27 -8.09
N TRP A 34 -5.88 -1.06 -8.74
CA TRP A 34 -5.54 -1.71 -10.02
C TRP A 34 -5.45 -3.23 -9.90
N GLY A 35 -5.10 -3.74 -8.71
CA GLY A 35 -5.14 -5.16 -8.37
C GLY A 35 -6.48 -5.66 -7.79
N GLY A 36 -7.54 -4.84 -7.85
CA GLY A 36 -8.86 -5.09 -7.24
C GLY A 36 -8.96 -4.66 -5.77
N ARG A 37 -10.03 -5.09 -5.09
CA ARG A 37 -10.29 -4.76 -3.66
C ARG A 37 -9.17 -5.21 -2.72
N ASP A 38 -8.41 -6.20 -3.14
CA ASP A 38 -7.30 -6.78 -2.39
C ASP A 38 -5.95 -6.09 -2.70
N SER A 39 -5.92 -4.98 -3.46
CA SER A 39 -4.66 -4.29 -3.82
C SER A 39 -3.83 -3.91 -2.59
N ASN A 40 -4.49 -3.41 -1.54
CA ASN A 40 -3.82 -3.09 -0.28
C ASN A 40 -3.24 -4.35 0.40
N LEU A 41 -3.98 -5.46 0.36
CA LEU A 41 -3.52 -6.74 0.91
C LEU A 41 -2.29 -7.26 0.14
N LYS A 42 -2.29 -7.17 -1.19
CA LYS A 42 -1.16 -7.56 -2.05
C LYS A 42 0.11 -6.75 -1.73
N ALA A 43 -0.02 -5.44 -1.50
CA ALA A 43 1.12 -4.61 -1.09
C ALA A 43 1.67 -5.01 0.29
N HIS A 44 0.81 -5.39 1.24
CA HIS A 44 1.25 -5.92 2.54
C HIS A 44 1.90 -7.32 2.42
N GLN A 45 1.38 -8.16 1.52
CA GLN A 45 1.97 -9.47 1.20
C GLN A 45 3.38 -9.28 0.65
N LEU A 46 3.58 -8.37 -0.30
CA LEU A 46 4.91 -8.04 -0.82
C LEU A 46 5.91 -7.69 0.31
N ALA A 47 5.52 -6.84 1.26
CA ALA A 47 6.39 -6.50 2.40
C ALA A 47 6.76 -7.73 3.25
N THR A 48 5.80 -8.64 3.43
CA THR A 48 5.98 -9.89 4.19
C THR A 48 6.88 -10.87 3.45
N ASP A 49 6.70 -11.00 2.14
CA ASP A 49 7.46 -11.89 1.28
C ASP A 49 8.91 -11.43 1.17
N LEU A 50 9.15 -10.13 1.01
CA LEU A 50 10.48 -9.52 1.07
C LEU A 50 11.17 -9.81 2.40
N LEU A 51 10.49 -9.56 3.52
CA LEU A 51 11.04 -9.84 4.85
C LEU A 51 11.39 -11.32 5.01
N SER A 52 10.50 -12.20 4.56
CA SER A 52 10.71 -13.65 4.59
C SER A 52 11.92 -14.05 3.77
N TRP A 53 12.05 -13.50 2.56
CA TRP A 53 13.16 -13.75 1.66
C TRP A 53 14.50 -13.31 2.28
N PHE A 54 14.60 -12.09 2.79
CA PHE A 54 15.82 -11.62 3.47
C PHE A 54 16.21 -12.43 4.71
N THR A 55 15.24 -13.00 5.44
CA THR A 55 15.49 -13.69 6.72
C THR A 55 15.68 -15.20 6.60
N HIS A 56 15.00 -15.84 5.64
CA HIS A 56 14.98 -17.29 5.48
C HIS A 56 15.87 -17.80 4.34
N SER A 57 16.26 -16.95 3.39
CA SER A 57 17.14 -17.35 2.29
C SER A 57 18.48 -17.88 2.81
N LYS A 58 18.84 -19.07 2.31
CA LYS A 58 20.07 -19.77 2.64
C LYS A 58 21.16 -19.57 1.58
N GLU A 59 20.79 -19.06 0.42
CA GLU A 59 21.68 -18.75 -0.69
C GLU A 59 22.12 -17.28 -0.67
N PRO A 60 23.16 -16.90 -1.44
CA PRO A 60 23.47 -15.50 -1.67
C PRO A 60 22.23 -14.79 -2.21
N LEU A 61 21.91 -13.64 -1.64
CA LEU A 61 20.82 -12.81 -2.14
C LEU A 61 21.31 -12.13 -3.42
N TYR A 62 20.71 -12.47 -4.56
CA TYR A 62 20.97 -11.82 -5.83
C TYR A 62 19.94 -10.72 -6.06
N ILE A 63 20.38 -9.62 -6.69
CA ILE A 63 19.49 -8.50 -7.00
C ILE A 63 18.45 -8.90 -8.05
N ASP A 64 18.83 -9.71 -9.03
CA ASP A 64 17.91 -10.18 -10.08
C ASP A 64 16.71 -10.97 -9.50
N ASP A 65 16.93 -11.77 -8.44
CA ASP A 65 15.85 -12.49 -7.76
C ASP A 65 14.89 -11.54 -7.03
N LEU A 66 15.43 -10.46 -6.46
CA LEU A 66 14.67 -9.44 -5.77
C LEU A 66 13.86 -8.59 -6.76
N GLU A 67 14.46 -8.20 -7.88
CA GLU A 67 13.80 -7.50 -8.98
C GLU A 67 12.63 -8.33 -9.51
N ASN A 68 12.85 -9.61 -9.81
CA ASN A 68 11.78 -10.51 -10.27
C ASN A 68 10.63 -10.61 -9.25
N MET A 69 10.91 -10.68 -7.94
CA MET A 69 9.86 -10.65 -6.91
C MET A 69 9.05 -9.35 -6.91
N LEU A 70 9.71 -8.20 -7.10
CA LEU A 70 9.06 -6.89 -7.16
C LEU A 70 8.22 -6.76 -8.45
N GLU A 71 8.72 -7.22 -9.59
CA GLU A 71 7.99 -7.27 -10.86
C GLU A 71 6.74 -8.16 -10.76
N GLU A 72 6.87 -9.37 -10.22
CA GLU A 72 5.73 -10.27 -10.02
C GLU A 72 4.65 -9.64 -9.13
N ALA A 73 5.05 -8.90 -8.10
CA ALA A 73 4.12 -8.19 -7.24
C ALA A 73 3.39 -7.06 -7.98
N MET A 74 4.09 -6.31 -8.83
CA MET A 74 3.48 -5.26 -9.66
C MET A 74 2.54 -5.85 -10.72
N LEU A 75 2.93 -6.96 -11.35
CA LEU A 75 2.06 -7.72 -12.26
C LEU A 75 0.81 -8.24 -11.55
N SER A 76 0.93 -8.66 -10.29
CA SER A 76 -0.22 -9.08 -9.47
C SER A 76 -1.20 -7.92 -9.20
N LEU A 77 -0.71 -6.68 -9.23
CA LEU A 77 -1.48 -5.44 -9.16
C LEU A 77 -1.92 -4.93 -10.54
N ASN A 78 -1.71 -5.73 -11.59
CA ASN A 78 -2.01 -5.40 -12.99
C ASN A 78 -1.24 -4.16 -13.49
N VAL A 79 0.01 -4.02 -13.05
CA VAL A 79 0.92 -2.93 -13.43
C VAL A 79 2.15 -3.49 -14.10
N GLU A 80 2.49 -2.92 -15.26
CA GLU A 80 3.77 -3.11 -15.91
C GLU A 80 4.62 -1.87 -15.61
N VAL A 81 5.77 -2.07 -14.97
CA VAL A 81 6.66 -1.00 -14.53
C VAL A 81 7.90 -1.03 -15.42
N GLU A 82 8.05 -0.05 -16.30
CA GLU A 82 9.17 0.08 -17.24
C GLU A 82 10.00 1.36 -17.00
N ASP A 83 9.80 2.03 -15.87
CA ASP A 83 10.47 3.30 -15.54
C ASP A 83 11.81 3.14 -14.82
N GLY A 84 12.26 1.90 -14.61
CA GLY A 84 13.49 1.58 -13.85
C GLY A 84 13.33 1.67 -12.33
N SER A 85 12.10 1.89 -11.83
CA SER A 85 11.86 2.05 -10.38
C SER A 85 11.91 0.73 -9.62
N VAL A 86 11.73 -0.41 -10.29
CA VAL A 86 11.88 -1.74 -9.69
C VAL A 86 13.33 -1.94 -9.22
N GLU A 87 14.27 -1.65 -10.11
CA GLU A 87 15.71 -1.76 -9.91
C GLU A 87 16.17 -0.82 -8.79
N GLU A 88 15.70 0.44 -8.80
CA GLU A 88 16.00 1.39 -7.72
C GLU A 88 15.49 0.91 -6.35
N VAL A 89 14.28 0.35 -6.29
CA VAL A 89 13.71 -0.19 -5.05
C VAL A 89 14.49 -1.43 -4.58
N ALA A 90 14.88 -2.30 -5.51
CA ALA A 90 15.70 -3.48 -5.22
C ALA A 90 17.07 -3.10 -4.64
N GLU A 91 17.76 -2.14 -5.26
CA GLU A 91 19.04 -1.61 -4.79
C GLU A 91 18.92 -1.02 -3.38
N ASN A 92 17.90 -0.19 -3.14
CA ASN A 92 17.66 0.42 -1.82
C ASN A 92 17.44 -0.63 -0.73
N LEU A 93 16.69 -1.71 -1.02
CA LEU A 93 16.47 -2.83 -0.11
C LEU A 93 17.77 -3.59 0.18
N MET A 94 18.60 -3.84 -0.83
CA MET A 94 19.89 -4.51 -0.69
C MET A 94 20.87 -3.69 0.16
N VAL A 95 20.99 -2.39 -0.11
CA VAL A 95 21.85 -1.47 0.66
C VAL A 95 21.40 -1.44 2.12
N MET A 96 20.09 -1.33 2.37
CA MET A 96 19.56 -1.35 3.73
C MET A 96 19.86 -2.67 4.43
N HIS A 97 19.70 -3.80 3.75
CA HIS A 97 20.01 -5.10 4.32
C HIS A 97 21.50 -5.21 4.70
N GLU A 98 22.41 -4.80 3.82
CA GLU A 98 23.86 -4.76 4.07
C GLU A 98 24.22 -3.89 5.29
N GLU A 99 23.65 -2.69 5.40
CA GLU A 99 23.88 -1.80 6.53
C GLU A 99 23.39 -2.39 7.86
N PHE A 100 22.25 -3.08 7.85
CA PHE A 100 21.73 -3.76 9.04
C PHE A 100 22.62 -4.94 9.47
N LEU A 101 23.31 -5.59 8.54
CA LEU A 101 24.30 -6.62 8.86
C LEU A 101 25.58 -6.01 9.48
N ASP A 102 25.92 -4.77 9.13
CA ASP A 102 27.04 -4.02 9.70
C ASP A 102 26.69 -3.33 11.04
N GLY A 103 25.39 -3.22 11.34
CA GLY A 103 24.87 -2.52 12.54
C GLY A 103 24.77 -1.01 12.36
N ASN A 104 24.81 -0.53 11.12
CA ASN A 104 24.60 0.86 10.76
C ASN A 104 23.13 1.07 10.38
N PHE A 105 22.47 2.05 11.00
CA PHE A 105 21.05 2.36 10.76
C PHE A 105 20.84 3.74 10.13
N ARG A 106 21.89 4.26 9.47
CA ARG A 106 21.86 5.59 8.85
C ARG A 106 20.78 5.70 7.77
N SER A 107 20.74 4.77 6.81
CA SER A 107 19.74 4.87 5.73
C SER A 107 18.32 4.84 6.25
N LEU A 108 18.03 4.01 7.27
CA LEU A 108 16.72 3.97 7.91
C LEU A 108 16.36 5.29 8.59
N SER A 109 17.32 5.92 9.28
CA SER A 109 17.10 7.19 9.97
C SER A 109 16.76 8.32 8.98
N THR A 110 17.51 8.42 7.88
CA THR A 110 17.19 9.34 6.78
C THR A 110 15.88 8.99 6.10
N LEU A 111 15.57 7.70 5.93
CA LEU A 111 14.33 7.25 5.31
C LEU A 111 13.11 7.64 6.14
N ARG A 112 13.16 7.49 7.48
CA ARG A 112 12.10 7.94 8.39
C ARG A 112 11.86 9.45 8.28
N GLU A 113 12.93 10.24 8.27
CA GLU A 113 12.81 11.70 8.13
C GLU A 113 12.19 12.07 6.76
N ALA A 114 12.65 11.44 5.69
CA ALA A 114 12.14 11.69 4.34
C ALA A 114 10.68 11.25 4.18
N ASN A 115 10.26 10.17 4.86
CA ASN A 115 8.88 9.70 4.84
C ASN A 115 7.94 10.65 5.62
N LEU A 116 8.38 11.19 6.75
CA LEU A 116 7.63 12.21 7.50
C LEU A 116 7.38 13.47 6.67
N LYS A 117 8.38 13.92 5.92
CA LYS A 117 8.26 15.06 4.99
C LYS A 117 7.27 14.76 3.85
N GLN A 118 7.28 13.54 3.32
CA GLN A 118 6.38 13.13 2.24
C GLN A 118 4.93 12.95 2.73
N ALA A 119 4.72 12.53 3.97
CA ALA A 119 3.39 12.48 4.59
C ALA A 119 2.82 13.89 4.87
N ALA A 120 3.68 14.87 5.14
CA ALA A 120 3.28 16.26 5.35
C ALA A 120 2.90 16.99 4.04
N HIS A 121 3.41 16.53 2.90
CA HIS A 121 3.10 17.06 1.57
C HIS A 121 2.55 15.93 0.69
N PRO A 122 1.29 15.49 0.87
CA PRO A 122 0.67 14.56 -0.06
C PRO A 122 0.72 15.19 -1.46
N HIS A 123 1.20 14.45 -2.44
CA HIS A 123 1.24 14.89 -3.83
C HIS A 123 -0.17 15.31 -4.24
N VAL A 124 -0.38 16.62 -4.37
CA VAL A 124 -1.50 17.17 -5.13
C VAL A 124 -1.30 16.64 -6.54
N ALA A 125 -2.26 15.87 -7.05
CA ALA A 125 -2.29 15.48 -8.44
C ALA A 125 -2.14 16.76 -9.30
N GLN A 126 -0.93 16.98 -9.84
CA GLN A 126 -0.70 18.05 -10.80
C GLN A 126 -1.39 17.64 -12.09
N ILE A 127 -2.62 18.10 -12.23
CA ILE A 127 -3.30 18.18 -13.51
C ILE A 127 -2.44 19.16 -14.32
N VAL A 128 -1.71 18.64 -15.31
CA VAL A 128 -0.91 19.43 -16.24
C VAL A 128 -1.86 20.31 -17.05
N ASN A 129 -2.16 21.50 -16.53
CA ASN A 129 -2.51 22.63 -17.37
C ASN A 129 -1.23 23.45 -17.47
N ASP A 130 -0.63 23.35 -18.64
CA ASP A 130 0.40 24.21 -19.19
C ASP A 130 -0.08 25.67 -19.07
N ASP A 131 0.46 26.41 -18.09
CA ASP A 131 0.50 27.87 -18.13
C ASP A 131 1.72 28.31 -17.32
N GLU A 132 2.63 28.96 -18.03
CA GLU A 132 3.88 29.53 -17.54
C GLU A 132 3.57 30.62 -16.51
N ASP A 133 4.13 30.53 -15.30
CA ASP A 133 4.82 31.71 -14.77
C ASP A 133 5.82 31.34 -13.67
N SER A 134 7.05 31.74 -13.94
CA SER A 134 8.17 31.73 -13.03
C SER A 134 8.11 33.04 -12.25
N ASP A 135 8.15 32.99 -10.92
CA ASP A 135 8.89 34.02 -10.17
C ASP A 135 9.22 33.54 -8.74
N GLU A 136 10.50 33.29 -8.54
CA GLU A 136 11.13 33.28 -7.23
C GLU A 136 11.40 34.72 -6.80
N GLU A 137 10.80 35.17 -5.70
CA GLU A 137 11.22 36.39 -5.00
C GLU A 137 11.23 36.13 -3.49
N ASN A 138 12.43 36.15 -2.93
CA ASN A 138 12.76 36.01 -1.51
C ASN A 138 12.62 37.36 -0.77
N GLY A 139 12.09 37.34 0.45
CA GLY A 139 12.48 38.30 1.49
C GLY A 139 11.33 38.98 2.24
N GLY A 140 11.39 38.96 3.57
CA GLY A 140 10.58 39.84 4.42
C GLY A 140 10.35 39.32 5.84
N ASP A 141 11.36 39.42 6.69
CA ASP A 141 11.21 39.53 8.15
C ASP A 141 10.46 40.83 8.50
N ASP A 142 9.38 40.76 9.29
CA ASP A 142 9.13 41.53 10.53
C ASP A 142 7.67 41.33 11.03
N GLY A 143 7.46 41.41 12.35
CA GLY A 143 6.22 42.02 12.86
C GLY A 143 5.29 41.17 13.73
N SER A 144 5.49 41.28 15.04
CA SER A 144 4.70 40.78 16.18
C SER A 144 3.18 41.11 16.20
N LEU A 145 2.46 40.35 17.06
CA LEU A 145 1.16 40.58 17.73
C LEU A 145 -0.15 40.06 17.10
N ILE A 146 -0.57 38.86 17.53
CA ILE A 146 -1.98 38.51 17.86
C ILE A 146 -1.86 37.47 19.01
N GLY A 147 -2.39 37.61 20.23
CA GLY A 147 -3.56 38.35 20.66
C GLY A 147 -4.77 37.42 20.74
N GLY A 148 -4.94 36.70 21.84
CA GLY A 148 -6.26 36.21 22.25
C GLY A 148 -6.48 34.70 22.24
N ASP A 149 -6.50 34.15 23.46
CA ASP A 149 -7.32 33.02 23.90
C ASP A 149 -8.68 32.94 23.19
N ASN A 150 -9.02 31.73 22.71
CA ASN A 150 -10.39 31.26 22.80
C ASN A 150 -10.40 29.73 22.86
N SER A 151 -10.43 29.22 24.10
CA SER A 151 -10.85 27.85 24.41
C SER A 151 -12.22 27.55 23.79
N SER A 152 -12.31 26.52 22.94
CA SER A 152 -13.59 25.97 22.47
C SER A 152 -13.58 24.45 22.63
N ASN A 153 -13.98 24.00 23.82
CA ASN A 153 -14.33 22.61 24.10
C ASN A 153 -15.64 22.26 23.38
N MET A 154 -15.56 21.59 22.23
CA MET A 154 -16.71 20.85 21.69
C MET A 154 -16.76 19.48 22.36
N ASN A 155 -17.76 19.26 23.20
CA ASN A 155 -18.12 17.93 23.67
C ASN A 155 -18.58 17.10 22.45
N VAL A 156 -17.92 15.97 22.20
CA VAL A 156 -18.43 14.96 21.29
C VAL A 156 -19.23 14.01 22.15
N ASP A 157 -20.55 14.01 21.97
CA ASP A 157 -21.43 13.01 22.55
C ASP A 157 -20.99 11.64 22.00
N ILE A 158 -20.42 10.83 22.88
CA ILE A 158 -20.04 9.45 22.61
C ILE A 158 -21.31 8.62 22.76
N PRO A 159 -21.94 8.09 21.70
CA PRO A 159 -22.87 6.99 21.85
C PRO A 159 -22.08 5.77 22.33
N LYS A 160 -22.26 5.51 23.62
CA LYS A 160 -21.80 4.36 24.38
C LYS A 160 -22.32 3.08 23.71
N TYR A 161 -21.54 2.46 22.84
CA TYR A 161 -21.80 1.07 22.45
C TYR A 161 -21.24 0.18 23.56
N GLU A 162 -22.13 -0.24 24.45
CA GLU A 162 -21.79 -1.22 25.47
C GLU A 162 -21.62 -2.59 24.80
N SER A 163 -20.46 -3.17 25.06
CA SER A 163 -20.10 -4.56 24.89
C SER A 163 -21.20 -5.51 25.36
N ASN A 164 -21.57 -6.49 24.53
CA ASN A 164 -22.17 -7.72 25.04
C ASN A 164 -21.50 -8.95 24.43
N VAL A 165 -20.48 -9.43 25.12
CA VAL A 165 -19.98 -10.79 25.00
C VAL A 165 -21.03 -11.74 25.59
N ASN A 166 -21.40 -12.78 24.86
CA ASN A 166 -21.90 -14.01 25.48
C ASN A 166 -21.51 -15.23 24.63
N PRO A 167 -20.64 -16.12 25.12
CA PRO A 167 -20.43 -17.43 24.53
C PRO A 167 -21.36 -18.43 25.21
N ALA A 168 -22.42 -18.84 24.51
CA ALA A 168 -23.27 -19.95 24.95
C ALA A 168 -23.15 -21.12 23.98
N ASN A 169 -22.29 -22.06 24.39
CA ASN A 169 -22.24 -23.43 23.92
C ASN A 169 -23.62 -24.11 24.00
N ARG A 170 -24.14 -24.63 22.88
CA ARG A 170 -25.08 -25.76 22.90
C ARG A 170 -25.01 -26.58 21.62
N GLN A 171 -24.53 -27.80 21.78
CA GLN A 171 -24.58 -28.91 20.82
C GLN A 171 -26.03 -29.32 20.52
N VAL A 172 -26.35 -29.69 19.27
CA VAL A 172 -27.25 -30.81 18.98
C VAL A 172 -27.01 -31.38 17.57
N SER A 173 -27.00 -32.70 17.50
CA SER A 173 -26.68 -33.57 16.37
C SER A 173 -27.90 -33.87 15.46
N GLY A 174 -27.67 -34.18 14.17
CA GLY A 174 -28.59 -35.00 13.33
C GLY A 174 -28.76 -34.57 11.85
N PRO A 175 -29.07 -35.49 10.90
CA PRO A 175 -28.40 -35.61 9.57
C PRO A 175 -29.27 -35.18 8.33
N PRO A 176 -28.80 -35.34 7.06
CA PRO A 176 -29.11 -34.46 5.92
C PRO A 176 -30.25 -34.98 5.00
N PRO A 177 -30.58 -34.22 3.93
CA PRO A 177 -30.91 -34.85 2.66
C PRO A 177 -30.07 -34.33 1.49
N THR A 178 -29.63 -35.31 0.71
CA THR A 178 -29.15 -35.31 -0.66
C THR A 178 -30.16 -34.64 -1.60
N VAL A 179 -29.69 -33.82 -2.54
CA VAL A 179 -29.99 -33.96 -3.97
C VAL A 179 -28.88 -33.27 -4.77
N ALA A 180 -28.20 -34.06 -5.58
CA ALA A 180 -27.41 -33.60 -6.71
C ALA A 180 -28.36 -33.10 -7.80
N MET A 181 -27.99 -32.04 -8.50
CA MET A 181 -27.97 -32.01 -9.97
C MET A 181 -27.28 -30.74 -10.46
N GLU A 182 -26.45 -30.96 -11.47
CA GLU A 182 -25.73 -30.01 -12.30
C GLU A 182 -26.69 -29.33 -13.29
N GLU A 183 -26.43 -28.06 -13.61
CA GLU A 183 -26.61 -27.42 -14.93
C GLU A 183 -26.08 -25.97 -14.78
N ASP A 184 -24.89 -25.66 -15.27
CA ASP A 184 -24.54 -25.37 -16.67
C ASP A 184 -25.26 -24.12 -17.24
N ASP A 185 -24.42 -23.18 -17.62
CA ASP A 185 -24.59 -22.06 -18.54
C ASP A 185 -25.98 -21.48 -18.87
N GLY A 186 -26.13 -20.19 -18.58
CA GLY A 186 -27.30 -19.41 -19.00
C GLY A 186 -27.07 -17.90 -19.02
N TRP A 187 -26.02 -17.42 -19.68
CA TRP A 187 -25.95 -16.00 -20.07
C TRP A 187 -27.23 -15.62 -20.82
N THR A 188 -28.00 -14.69 -20.27
CA THR A 188 -29.27 -14.24 -20.86
C THR A 188 -29.00 -13.27 -22.00
N ALA A 189 -29.27 -13.68 -23.23
CA ALA A 189 -29.14 -12.83 -24.42
C ALA A 189 -30.25 -11.75 -24.45
N VAL A 190 -29.86 -10.47 -24.35
CA VAL A 190 -30.78 -9.34 -24.55
C VAL A 190 -31.02 -9.11 -26.04
N SER A 191 -32.27 -9.29 -26.48
CA SER A 191 -32.66 -9.04 -27.87
C SER A 191 -32.89 -7.55 -28.10
N ASN A 192 -32.06 -6.89 -28.92
CA ASN A 192 -32.29 -5.51 -29.36
C ASN A 192 -33.56 -5.41 -30.23
N ARG A 193 -34.63 -4.86 -29.66
CA ARG A 193 -35.89 -4.61 -30.40
C ARG A 193 -35.76 -3.36 -31.27
N ARG A 194 -35.39 -3.56 -32.54
CA ARG A 194 -35.43 -2.54 -33.60
C ARG A 194 -36.87 -2.29 -34.04
N ASN A 195 -37.43 -1.13 -33.69
CA ASN A 195 -38.76 -0.70 -34.13
C ASN A 195 -38.72 -0.29 -35.62
N LYS A 196 -39.44 -1.01 -36.48
CA LYS A 196 -39.59 -0.68 -37.90
C LYS A 196 -40.96 -0.03 -38.10
N GLY A 197 -40.99 1.30 -38.11
CA GLY A 197 -42.18 2.09 -38.41
C GLY A 197 -42.67 1.82 -39.83
N ARG A 198 -43.95 1.40 -39.94
CA ARG A 198 -44.68 1.28 -41.21
C ARG A 198 -45.33 2.63 -41.52
N LYS A 199 -45.05 3.17 -42.69
CA LYS A 199 -45.66 4.37 -43.25
C LYS A 199 -46.82 3.94 -44.15
N ASN A 200 -48.01 4.42 -43.86
CA ASN A 200 -49.13 4.53 -44.80
C ASN A 200 -49.52 6.01 -44.83
#